data_AF-A0A377XSK7-F1
#
_entry.id   AF-A0A377XSK7-F1
#
_cell.length_a   1.000
_cell.length_b   1.000
_cell.length_c   1.000
_cell.angle_alpha   90.00
_cell.angle_beta   90.00
_cell.angle_gamma   90.00
#
_symmetry.space_group_name_H-M   'P 1'
#
loop_
_entity.id
_entity.type
_entity.pdbx_description
1 polymer ?
#
loop_
_entity_poly.entity_id
_entity_poly.type
_entity_poly.pdbx_seq_one_letter_code
_entity_poly.pdbx_strand_id
1 'polypeptide(L)'
;MSILNSLFGTQKATIDLKLKALPTFDREKGAIFLQEMEVVDAKVAPEKLQSVIQALLPYLNQSLRSYFSQQPAYVLREDASTGEALAKKYAKGIEVKPGEIVIPLPINLQGATAP
;
A
#
# COMPACT_ATOMS: atom_id res chain seq x y z
N MET A 1 7.28 6.71 -15.50
CA MET A 1 8.58 7.30 -15.86
C MET A 1 8.43 8.81 -15.77
N SER A 2 8.85 9.41 -14.65
CA SER A 2 8.66 10.85 -14.41
C SER A 2 10.00 11.57 -14.57
N ILE A 3 10.02 12.61 -15.41
CA ILE A 3 11.22 13.36 -15.79
C ILE A 3 11.23 14.66 -14.99
N LEU A 4 12.23 14.86 -14.12
CA LEU A 4 12.48 16.17 -13.49
C LEU A 4 13.36 16.99 -14.43
N ASN A 5 12.78 17.99 -15.09
CA ASN A 5 13.52 18.98 -15.88
C ASN A 5 14.10 20.03 -14.92
N SER A 6 15.36 19.85 -14.54
CA SER A 6 16.14 20.85 -13.81
C SER A 6 16.68 21.90 -14.77
N LEU A 7 16.88 23.15 -14.30
CA LEU A 7 17.46 24.28 -15.06
C LEU A 7 18.88 24.02 -15.60
N PHE A 8 19.47 22.86 -15.27
CA PHE A 8 20.79 22.38 -15.68
C PHE A 8 20.75 21.18 -16.66
N GLY A 9 19.61 20.92 -17.27
CA GLY A 9 19.38 19.77 -18.17
C GLY A 9 18.72 18.57 -17.47
N THR A 10 18.30 17.59 -18.27
CA THR A 10 17.66 16.36 -17.78
C THR A 10 18.70 15.40 -17.24
N GLN A 11 18.76 15.27 -15.91
CA GLN A 11 19.58 14.24 -15.27
C GLN A 11 18.70 13.06 -14.90
N LYS A 12 19.04 11.89 -15.43
CA LYS A 12 18.39 10.62 -15.03
C LYS A 12 18.93 10.22 -13.67
N ALA A 13 18.03 9.87 -12.76
CA ALA A 13 18.35 9.27 -11.48
C ALA A 13 17.64 7.92 -11.37
N THR A 14 18.33 6.95 -10.77
CA THR A 14 17.72 5.73 -10.25
C THR A 14 17.59 5.90 -8.74
N ILE A 15 16.42 5.58 -8.19
CA ILE A 15 16.15 5.72 -6.76
C ILE A 15 15.59 4.39 -6.26
N ASP A 16 16.29 3.78 -5.32
CA ASP A 16 15.80 2.62 -4.58
C ASP A 16 15.15 3.10 -3.29
N LEU A 17 13.83 2.92 -3.20
CA LEU A 17 13.04 3.35 -2.04
C LEU A 17 12.67 2.14 -1.18
N LYS A 18 12.85 2.30 0.13
CA LYS A 18 12.19 1.45 1.14
C LYS A 18 11.02 2.23 1.70
N LEU A 19 9.84 1.63 1.62
CA LEU A 19 8.59 2.22 2.10
C LEU A 19 8.09 1.51 3.36
N LYS A 20 7.31 2.24 4.16
CA LYS A 20 6.56 1.73 5.30
C LYS A 20 5.13 2.28 5.23
N ALA A 21 4.16 1.46 5.64
CA ALA A 21 2.76 1.86 5.76
C ALA A 21 2.06 1.09 6.88
N LEU A 22 0.86 1.53 7.22
CA LEU A 22 -0.06 0.86 8.12
C LEU A 22 -1.21 0.22 7.32
N PRO A 23 -1.31 -1.12 7.25
CA PRO A 23 -2.45 -1.78 6.65
C PRO A 23 -3.72 -1.50 7.45
N THR A 24 -4.80 -1.09 6.78
CA THR A 24 -6.12 -0.92 7.40
C THR A 24 -7.20 -1.57 6.53
N PHE A 25 -8.27 -2.06 7.17
CA PHE A 25 -9.40 -2.67 6.48
C PHE A 25 -10.59 -1.72 6.44
N ASP A 26 -11.06 -1.42 5.23
CA ASP A 26 -12.30 -0.70 4.99
C ASP A 26 -13.42 -1.72 4.78
N ARG A 27 -14.34 -1.80 5.75
CA ARG A 27 -15.46 -2.75 5.74
C ARG A 27 -16.47 -2.44 4.64
N GLU A 28 -16.71 -1.17 4.36
CA GLU A 28 -17.71 -0.75 3.36
C GLU A 28 -17.26 -1.13 1.95
N LYS A 29 -15.96 -0.96 1.69
CA LYS A 29 -15.35 -1.31 0.40
C LYS A 29 -14.89 -2.77 0.32
N GLY A 30 -14.86 -3.49 1.45
CA GLY A 30 -14.28 -4.83 1.53
C GLY A 30 -12.83 -4.85 1.06
N ALA A 31 -12.04 -3.85 1.45
CA ALA A 31 -10.73 -3.59 0.86
C ALA A 31 -9.66 -3.27 1.92
N ILE A 32 -8.41 -3.59 1.59
CA ILE A 32 -7.23 -3.28 2.41
C ILE A 32 -6.53 -2.08 1.80
N PHE A 33 -6.34 -1.05 2.61
CA PHE A 33 -5.59 0.15 2.29
C PHE A 33 -4.25 0.17 3.01
N LEU A 34 -3.29 0.92 2.46
CA LEU A 34 -1.98 1.14 3.06
C LEU A 34 -1.89 2.61 3.49
N GLN A 35 -2.34 2.88 4.71
CA GLN A 35 -2.38 4.22 5.29
C GLN A 35 -0.99 4.66 5.72
N GLU A 36 -0.80 5.97 5.88
CA GLU A 36 0.44 6.57 6.39
C GLU A 36 1.71 6.18 5.59
N MET A 37 1.56 5.85 4.30
CA MET A 37 2.68 5.45 3.43
C MET A 37 3.81 6.49 3.45
N GLU A 38 5.03 6.05 3.72
CA GLU A 38 6.21 6.92 3.74
C GLU A 38 7.49 6.21 3.36
N VAL A 39 8.44 7.00 2.87
CA VAL A 39 9.81 6.59 2.62
C VAL A 39 10.58 6.51 3.94
N VAL A 40 11.17 5.34 4.22
CA VAL A 40 12.06 5.12 5.38
C VAL A 40 13.52 4.97 4.98
N ASP A 41 13.81 4.67 3.71
CA ASP A 41 15.16 4.69 3.14
C ASP A 41 15.10 5.06 1.67
N ALA A 42 16.09 5.79 1.17
CA ALA A 42 16.18 6.20 -0.23
C ALA A 42 17.64 6.24 -0.68
N LYS A 43 18.02 5.34 -1.59
CA LYS A 43 19.35 5.30 -2.21
C LYS A 43 19.27 5.85 -3.62
N VAL A 44 20.07 6.87 -3.91
CA VAL A 44 20.02 7.60 -5.18
C VAL A 44 21.31 7.41 -5.96
N ALA A 45 21.17 7.07 -7.24
CA ALA A 45 22.26 7.04 -8.20
C ALA A 45 21.96 7.98 -9.38
N PRO A 46 22.87 8.90 -9.76
CA PRO A 46 24.17 9.18 -9.12
C PRO A 46 24.04 9.95 -7.79
N GLU A 47 25.01 9.75 -6.89
CA GLU A 47 25.02 10.28 -5.51
C GLU A 47 24.88 11.81 -5.44
N LYS A 48 25.40 12.54 -6.43
CA LYS A 48 25.27 14.01 -6.51
C LYS A 48 23.83 14.53 -6.51
N LEU A 49 22.85 13.66 -6.80
CA LEU A 49 21.42 14.01 -6.79
C LEU A 49 20.75 13.73 -5.42
N GLN A 50 21.47 13.16 -4.45
CA GLN A 50 20.93 12.81 -3.14
C GLN A 50 20.29 14.02 -2.43
N SER A 51 20.95 15.17 -2.41
CA SER A 51 20.43 16.39 -1.76
C SER A 51 19.16 16.91 -2.43
N VAL A 52 19.08 16.82 -3.75
CA VAL A 52 17.89 17.19 -4.53
C VAL A 52 16.73 16.27 -4.16
N ILE A 53 16.96 14.95 -4.10
CA ILE A 53 15.93 13.98 -3.70
C ILE A 53 15.49 14.21 -2.25
N GLN A 54 16.43 14.44 -1.32
CA GLN A 54 16.10 14.75 0.08
C GLN A 54 15.20 15.97 0.23
N ALA A 55 15.44 17.03 -0.54
CA ALA A 55 14.57 18.21 -0.54
C ALA A 55 13.16 17.92 -1.09
N LEU A 56 13.02 16.92 -1.97
CA LEU A 56 11.76 16.52 -2.57
C LEU A 56 11.00 15.44 -1.77
N LEU A 57 11.67 14.76 -0.82
CA LEU A 57 11.07 13.68 -0.03
C LEU A 57 9.76 14.07 0.69
N PRO A 58 9.59 15.27 1.28
CA PRO A 58 8.33 15.64 1.92
C PRO A 58 7.14 15.63 0.94
N TYR A 59 7.36 16.12 -0.28
CA TYR A 59 6.35 16.13 -1.34
C TYR A 59 6.06 14.71 -1.82
N LEU A 60 7.09 13.88 -2.01
CA LEU A 60 6.93 12.47 -2.36
C LEU A 60 6.11 11.73 -1.30
N ASN A 61 6.41 11.91 -0.01
CA ASN A 61 5.64 11.33 1.09
C ASN A 61 4.19 11.80 1.05
N GLN A 62 3.92 13.08 0.82
CA GLN A 62 2.55 13.59 0.70
C GLN A 62 1.79 12.95 -0.48
N SER A 63 2.45 12.79 -1.63
CA SER A 63 1.87 12.12 -2.79
C SER A 63 1.61 10.64 -2.52
N LEU A 64 2.55 9.92 -1.90
CA LEU A 64 2.41 8.52 -1.50
C LEU A 64 1.23 8.33 -0.55
N ARG A 65 1.15 9.12 0.52
CA ARG A 65 0.03 9.09 1.47
C ARG A 65 -1.29 9.34 0.73
N SER A 66 -1.37 10.39 -0.07
CA SER A 66 -2.59 10.73 -0.81
C SER A 66 -3.05 9.60 -1.73
N TYR A 67 -2.12 8.99 -2.48
CA TYR A 67 -2.43 7.92 -3.42
C TYR A 67 -2.90 6.65 -2.70
N PHE A 68 -2.11 6.13 -1.76
CA PHE A 68 -2.41 4.84 -1.10
C PHE A 68 -3.54 4.92 -0.06
N SER A 69 -3.91 6.13 0.38
CA SER A 69 -5.11 6.32 1.21
C SER A 69 -6.40 6.17 0.40
N GLN A 70 -6.35 6.38 -0.92
CA GLN A 70 -7.51 6.33 -1.83
C GLN A 70 -7.51 5.09 -2.73
N GLN A 71 -6.33 4.57 -3.07
CA GLN A 71 -6.16 3.37 -3.87
C GLN A 71 -6.00 2.15 -2.95
N PRO A 72 -6.95 1.20 -2.95
CA PRO A 72 -6.79 -0.02 -2.18
C PRO A 72 -5.63 -0.85 -2.75
N ALA A 73 -4.85 -1.46 -1.86
CA ALA A 73 -3.82 -2.42 -2.21
C ALA A 73 -4.41 -3.81 -2.50
N TYR A 74 -5.57 -4.12 -1.91
CA TYR A 74 -6.28 -5.36 -2.14
C TYR A 74 -7.79 -5.15 -1.98
N VAL A 75 -8.61 -5.79 -2.81
CA VAL A 75 -10.07 -5.71 -2.75
C VAL A 75 -10.62 -7.13 -2.75
N LEU A 76 -11.45 -7.46 -1.74
CA LEU A 76 -12.08 -8.76 -1.63
C LEU A 76 -13.12 -8.94 -2.71
N ARG A 77 -13.06 -10.08 -3.40
CA ARG A 77 -13.98 -10.45 -4.48
C ARG A 77 -14.83 -11.65 -4.10
N GLU A 78 -16.09 -11.61 -4.52
CA GLU A 78 -17.07 -12.67 -4.25
C GLU A 78 -16.89 -13.87 -5.17
N ASP A 79 -16.28 -13.67 -6.34
CA ASP A 79 -16.07 -14.68 -7.38
C ASP A 79 -14.72 -15.40 -7.28
N ALA A 80 -13.86 -14.99 -6.36
CA ALA A 80 -12.50 -15.52 -6.24
C ALA A 80 -12.43 -16.82 -5.42
N SER A 81 -13.11 -16.87 -4.27
CA SER A 81 -13.23 -18.07 -3.44
C SER A 81 -14.33 -17.92 -2.40
N THR A 82 -14.82 -19.04 -1.86
CA THR A 82 -15.79 -19.04 -0.75
C THR A 82 -15.27 -18.27 0.47
N GLY A 83 -13.98 -18.44 0.82
CA GLY A 83 -13.37 -17.73 1.95
C GLY A 83 -13.34 -16.21 1.74
N GLU A 84 -13.04 -15.77 0.52
CA GLU A 84 -12.98 -14.34 0.18
C GLU A 84 -14.38 -13.71 0.12
N ALA A 85 -15.37 -14.44 -0.40
CA ALA A 85 -16.78 -14.02 -0.36
C ALA A 85 -17.29 -13.86 1.08
N LEU A 86 -16.96 -14.82 1.96
CA LEU A 86 -17.29 -14.74 3.39
C LEU A 86 -16.55 -13.59 4.07
N ALA A 87 -15.26 -13.40 3.77
CA ALA A 87 -14.49 -12.28 4.29
C ALA A 87 -15.13 -10.95 3.89
N LYS A 88 -15.49 -10.77 2.62
CA LYS A 88 -16.12 -9.52 2.16
C LYS A 88 -17.41 -9.21 2.93
N LYS A 89 -18.20 -10.24 3.23
CA LYS A 89 -19.49 -10.08 3.91
C LYS A 89 -19.40 -9.91 5.43
N TYR A 90 -18.41 -10.52 6.06
CA TYR A 90 -18.38 -10.66 7.52
C TYR A 90 -17.09 -10.21 8.21
N ALA A 91 -16.06 -9.82 7.45
CA ALA A 91 -14.80 -9.36 8.02
C ALA A 91 -15.02 -8.14 8.90
N LYS A 92 -14.49 -8.23 10.12
CA LYS A 92 -14.50 -7.13 11.08
C LYS A 92 -13.20 -6.32 11.05
N GLY A 93 -12.15 -6.84 10.44
CA GLY A 93 -10.86 -6.18 10.40
C GLY A 93 -9.80 -7.14 9.86
N ILE A 94 -8.55 -6.77 10.10
CA ILE A 94 -7.37 -7.53 9.72
C ILE A 94 -6.45 -7.69 10.92
N GLU A 95 -5.65 -8.74 10.90
CA GLU A 95 -4.53 -8.98 11.80
C GLU A 95 -3.26 -9.08 10.95
N VAL A 96 -2.23 -8.31 11.30
CA VAL A 96 -0.94 -8.35 10.58
C VAL A 96 -0.03 -9.35 11.29
N LYS A 97 0.42 -10.38 10.55
CA LYS A 97 1.39 -11.37 11.02
C LYS A 97 2.66 -11.30 10.17
N PRO A 98 3.79 -11.85 10.65
CA PRO A 98 4.99 -11.93 9.84
C PRO A 98 4.73 -12.66 8.51
N GLY A 99 4.82 -11.93 7.39
CA GLY A 99 4.64 -12.47 6.04
C GLY A 99 3.22 -12.49 5.50
N GLU A 100 2.19 -12.20 6.32
CA GLU A 100 0.79 -12.29 5.88
C GLU A 100 -0.16 -11.31 6.60
N ILE A 101 -1.27 -10.99 5.93
CA ILE A 101 -2.40 -10.28 6.53
C ILE A 101 -3.56 -11.27 6.64
N VAL A 102 -4.03 -11.50 7.86
CA VAL A 102 -5.09 -12.44 8.16
C VAL A 102 -6.40 -11.70 8.34
N ILE A 103 -7.46 -12.20 7.69
CA ILE A 103 -8.83 -11.72 7.91
C ILE A 103 -9.54 -12.75 8.80
N PRO A 104 -9.75 -12.46 10.10
CA PRO A 104 -10.44 -13.39 10.98
C PRO A 104 -11.93 -13.47 10.63
N LEU A 105 -12.39 -14.68 10.30
CA LEU A 105 -13.80 -14.97 10.12
C LEU A 105 -14.44 -15.34 11.46
N PRO A 106 -15.70 -14.94 11.70
CA PRO A 106 -16.49 -15.45 12.82
C PRO A 106 -16.48 -16.99 12.82
N ILE A 107 -16.30 -17.60 14.00
CA ILE A 107 -16.17 -19.06 14.19
C ILE A 107 -17.33 -19.83 13.53
N ASN A 108 -18.53 -19.25 13.54
CA ASN A 108 -19.75 -19.83 12.97
C ASN A 108 -19.75 -19.92 11.43
N LEU A 109 -18.75 -19.34 10.74
CA LEU A 109 -18.67 -19.30 9.28
C LEU A 109 -17.53 -20.15 8.69
N GLN A 110 -16.70 -20.76 9.54
CA GLN A 110 -15.58 -21.59 9.08
C GLN A 110 -16.03 -22.92 8.46
N GLY A 111 -17.30 -23.31 8.66
CA GLY A 111 -17.93 -24.48 8.05
C GLY A 111 -19.11 -24.17 7.11
N ALA A 112 -19.36 -22.90 6.79
CA ALA A 112 -20.46 -22.51 5.91
C ALA A 112 -20.02 -22.63 4.44
N THR A 113 -20.48 -23.69 3.77
CA THR A 113 -20.38 -23.79 2.30
C THR A 113 -21.35 -22.80 1.66
N ALA A 114 -20.88 -22.00 0.70
CA ALA A 114 -21.76 -21.14 -0.10
C ALA A 114 -22.81 -22.00 -0.85
N PRO A 115 -24.05 -21.48 -1.04
CA PRO A 115 -25.08 -22.16 -1.82
C PRO A 115 -24.69 -22.30 -3.29
#